data_AF-A0ABD2GTD1-F1
#
_entry.id   AF-A0ABD2GTD1-F1
#
_cell.length_a   1.000
_cell.length_b   1.000
_cell.length_c   1.000
_cell.angle_alpha   90.00
_cell.angle_beta   90.00
_cell.angle_gamma   90.00
#
_symmetry.space_group_name_H-M   'P 1'
#
loop_
_entity.id
_entity.type
_entity.pdbx_description
1 polymer ?
#
loop_
_entity_poly.entity_id
_entity_poly.type
_entity_poly.pdbx_seq_one_letter_code
_entity_poly.pdbx_strand_id
1 'polypeptide(L)'
;MSSQATEDNSKTVEDLQKQLQELRVQREFCLQRFAGSDDNIRFYTRFPSYNHLMAFWSLIEPSIHKMVRVTRAISAAKRNEEVVTHARPSTRQLLQPIDELFLFLCFLSVGLKERDLAHRFNVHQSTVSRIIATWTSFLTTLLGSQCIWLTPAEVQAHLPEAFKDFPDTQVILDCRAEVSNTILTPPPK
;
A
#
# COMPACT_ATOMS: atom_id res chain seq x y z
N MET A 1 -25.39 4.97 45.83
CA MET A 1 -25.96 5.56 44.59
C MET A 1 -24.93 6.31 43.75
N SER A 2 -23.96 7.03 44.33
CA SER A 2 -22.94 7.78 43.57
C SER A 2 -21.98 6.91 42.74
N SER A 3 -21.62 5.70 43.21
CA SER A 3 -20.65 4.81 42.51
C SER A 3 -21.23 4.09 41.29
N GLN A 4 -22.53 3.79 41.30
CA GLN A 4 -23.20 3.12 40.18
C GLN A 4 -23.31 4.07 38.97
N ALA A 5 -23.66 5.33 39.22
CA ALA A 5 -23.78 6.34 38.17
C ALA A 5 -22.43 6.69 37.50
N THR A 6 -21.32 6.65 38.25
CA THR A 6 -19.99 6.86 37.68
C THR A 6 -19.54 5.69 36.81
N GLU A 7 -19.92 4.47 37.18
CA GLU A 7 -19.55 3.25 36.46
C GLU A 7 -20.37 3.07 35.17
N ASP A 8 -21.66 3.43 35.21
CA ASP A 8 -22.51 3.44 34.01
C ASP A 8 -22.09 4.53 33.01
N ASN A 9 -21.63 5.70 33.50
CA ASN A 9 -21.04 6.73 32.65
C ASN A 9 -19.72 6.27 32.01
N SER A 10 -18.84 5.57 32.75
CA SER A 10 -17.59 5.04 32.20
C SER A 10 -17.84 4.07 31.05
N LYS A 11 -18.76 3.11 31.25
CA LYS A 11 -19.17 2.14 30.22
C LYS A 11 -19.75 2.83 28.98
N THR A 12 -20.55 3.87 29.18
CA THR A 12 -21.14 4.65 28.07
C THR A 12 -20.07 5.41 27.28
N VAL A 13 -19.07 5.99 27.96
CA VAL A 13 -17.94 6.66 27.30
C VAL A 13 -17.12 5.65 26.49
N GLU A 14 -16.83 4.48 27.04
CA GLU A 14 -16.10 3.41 26.33
C GLU A 14 -16.86 2.92 25.09
N ASP A 15 -18.17 2.70 25.20
CA ASP A 15 -18.99 2.25 24.06
C ASP A 15 -19.09 3.34 22.98
N LEU A 16 -19.28 4.60 23.37
CA LEU A 16 -19.27 5.73 22.42
C LEU A 16 -17.91 5.91 21.74
N GLN A 17 -16.81 5.71 22.46
CA GLN A 17 -15.46 5.73 21.87
C GLN A 17 -15.28 4.60 20.85
N LYS A 18 -15.77 3.40 21.16
CA LYS A 18 -15.75 2.25 20.25
C LYS A 18 -16.57 2.52 18.99
N GLN A 19 -17.80 3.02 19.13
CA GLN A 19 -18.66 3.37 18.00
C GLN A 19 -18.05 4.46 17.12
N LEU A 20 -17.44 5.51 17.72
CA LEU A 20 -16.73 6.55 16.97
C LEU A 20 -15.52 5.98 16.20
N GLN A 21 -14.81 5.03 16.78
CA GLN A 21 -13.68 4.38 16.13
C GLN A 21 -14.12 3.50 14.96
N GLU A 22 -15.20 2.72 15.13
CA GLU A 22 -15.79 1.91 14.07
C GLU A 22 -16.28 2.76 12.90
N LEU A 23 -16.98 3.86 13.19
CA LEU A 23 -17.44 4.82 12.18
C LEU A 23 -16.28 5.51 11.46
N ARG A 24 -15.16 5.79 12.15
CA ARG A 24 -13.94 6.31 11.52
C ARG A 24 -13.33 5.30 10.57
N VAL A 25 -13.13 4.06 10.99
CA VAL A 25 -12.58 2.99 10.14
C VAL A 25 -13.46 2.73 8.91
N GLN A 26 -14.78 2.81 9.05
CA GLN A 26 -15.69 2.67 7.91
C GLN A 26 -15.56 3.84 6.91
N ARG A 27 -15.27 5.05 7.40
CA ARG A 27 -15.11 6.24 6.57
C ARG A 27 -13.73 6.33 5.92
N GLU A 28 -12.68 5.88 6.60
CA GLU A 28 -11.32 5.95 6.12
C GLU A 28 -11.01 4.80 5.15
N PHE A 29 -10.26 5.08 4.09
CA PHE A 29 -9.75 4.04 3.22
C PHE A 29 -8.42 3.53 3.81
N CYS A 30 -8.50 2.62 4.77
CA CYS A 30 -7.37 2.01 5.47
C CYS A 30 -7.44 0.48 5.40
N LEU A 31 -6.35 -0.20 5.74
CA LEU A 31 -6.32 -1.67 5.68
C LEU A 31 -7.40 -2.29 6.58
N GLN A 32 -7.58 -1.74 7.79
CA GLN A 32 -8.49 -2.28 8.79
C GLN A 32 -9.94 -2.35 8.29
N ARG A 33 -10.35 -1.43 7.41
CA ARG A 33 -11.68 -1.42 6.79
C ARG A 33 -11.98 -2.71 6.02
N PHE A 34 -10.97 -3.34 5.44
CA PHE A 34 -11.11 -4.53 4.60
C PHE A 34 -10.72 -5.83 5.30
N ALA A 35 -10.27 -5.76 6.56
CA ALA A 35 -9.78 -6.92 7.32
C ALA A 35 -10.81 -8.05 7.47
N GLY A 36 -12.11 -7.74 7.40
CA GLY A 36 -13.19 -8.73 7.48
C GLY A 36 -13.55 -9.43 6.16
N SER A 37 -12.89 -9.12 5.04
CA SER A 37 -13.23 -9.66 3.72
C SER A 37 -11.98 -10.02 2.92
N ASP A 38 -11.67 -11.31 2.86
CA ASP A 38 -10.53 -11.82 2.11
C ASP A 38 -10.62 -11.52 0.61
N ASP A 39 -11.83 -11.44 0.04
CA ASP A 39 -12.01 -11.01 -1.35
C ASP A 39 -11.56 -9.56 -1.57
N ASN A 40 -11.88 -8.65 -0.65
CA ASN A 40 -11.40 -7.28 -0.73
C ASN A 40 -9.89 -7.20 -0.53
N ILE A 41 -9.34 -7.96 0.42
CA ILE A 41 -7.88 -8.03 0.61
C ILE A 41 -7.21 -8.53 -0.67
N ARG A 42 -7.70 -9.62 -1.26
CA ARG A 42 -7.16 -10.16 -2.51
C ARG A 42 -7.26 -9.19 -3.66
N PHE A 43 -8.39 -8.48 -3.78
CA PHE A 43 -8.57 -7.46 -4.81
C PHE A 43 -7.55 -6.32 -4.67
N TYR A 44 -7.42 -5.74 -3.47
CA TYR A 44 -6.59 -4.55 -3.24
C TYR A 44 -5.11 -4.85 -2.99
N THR A 45 -4.73 -6.08 -2.65
CA THR A 45 -3.34 -6.39 -2.27
C THR A 45 -2.72 -7.56 -3.01
N ARG A 46 -3.53 -8.34 -3.73
CA ARG A 46 -3.16 -9.65 -4.32
C ARG A 46 -2.76 -10.73 -3.31
N PHE A 47 -2.76 -10.45 -2.01
CA PHE A 47 -2.61 -11.51 -0.99
C PHE A 47 -3.88 -12.36 -0.89
N PRO A 48 -3.77 -13.68 -0.68
CA PRO A 48 -4.94 -14.57 -0.62
C PRO A 48 -5.93 -14.24 0.50
N SER A 49 -5.46 -13.73 1.64
CA SER A 49 -6.29 -13.35 2.80
C SER A 49 -5.62 -12.30 3.67
N TYR A 50 -6.39 -11.70 4.58
CA TYR A 50 -5.85 -10.76 5.58
C TYR A 50 -4.71 -11.36 6.39
N ASN A 51 -4.83 -12.63 6.78
CA ASN A 51 -3.81 -13.33 7.56
C ASN A 51 -2.49 -13.48 6.80
N HIS A 52 -2.52 -13.75 5.50
CA HIS A 52 -1.30 -13.82 4.68
C HIS A 52 -0.62 -12.46 4.58
N LEU A 53 -1.40 -11.38 4.39
CA LEU A 53 -0.90 -10.02 4.40
C LEU A 53 -0.25 -9.68 5.75
N MET A 54 -0.90 -10.02 6.87
CA MET A 54 -0.37 -9.77 8.21
C MET A 54 0.86 -10.61 8.54
N ALA A 55 0.94 -11.85 8.05
CA ALA A 55 2.14 -12.66 8.15
C ALA A 55 3.31 -12.00 7.42
N PHE A 56 3.08 -11.52 6.20
CA PHE A 56 4.08 -10.72 5.47
C PHE A 56 4.45 -9.43 6.22
N TRP A 57 3.46 -8.71 6.77
CA TRP A 57 3.70 -7.52 7.58
C TRP A 57 4.64 -7.80 8.74
N SER A 58 4.40 -8.88 9.50
CA SER A 58 5.21 -9.24 10.66
C SER A 58 6.68 -9.52 10.32
N LEU A 59 6.96 -9.98 9.09
CA LEU A 59 8.32 -10.21 8.61
C LEU A 59 9.06 -8.88 8.33
N ILE A 60 8.35 -7.89 7.79
CA ILE A 60 8.94 -6.63 7.33
C ILE A 60 8.92 -5.53 8.39
N GLU A 61 7.95 -5.56 9.31
CA GLU A 61 7.72 -4.56 10.36
C GLU A 61 8.99 -4.26 11.18
N PRO A 62 9.77 -5.27 11.63
CA PRO A 62 11.00 -5.03 12.35
C PRO A 62 12.03 -4.26 11.54
N SER A 63 11.97 -4.28 10.20
CA SER A 63 12.93 -3.60 9.31
C SER A 63 12.48 -2.21 8.87
N ILE A 64 11.26 -1.77 9.21
CA ILE A 64 10.72 -0.47 8.81
C ILE A 64 11.55 0.70 9.35
N HIS A 65 12.21 0.56 10.49
CA HIS A 65 13.11 1.59 11.03
C HIS A 65 14.32 1.87 10.10
N LYS A 66 14.69 0.92 9.24
CA LYS A 66 15.75 1.08 8.23
C LYS A 66 15.27 1.82 6.97
N MET A 67 13.96 2.06 6.86
CA MET A 67 13.37 2.75 5.73
C MET A 67 13.79 4.22 5.74
N VAL A 68 14.65 4.60 4.79
CA VAL A 68 15.00 6.00 4.56
C VAL A 68 13.81 6.68 3.88
N ARG A 69 12.95 7.32 4.67
CA ARG A 69 11.86 8.14 4.12
C ARG A 69 12.44 9.29 3.30
N VAL A 70 11.92 9.48 2.10
CA VAL A 70 12.25 10.63 1.23
C VAL A 70 11.62 11.90 1.82
N THR A 71 12.16 12.38 2.94
CA THR A 71 11.64 13.55 3.67
C THR A 71 12.69 14.63 3.90
N ARG A 72 13.95 14.45 3.49
CA ARG A 72 15.05 15.35 3.91
C ARG A 72 15.71 16.24 2.84
N ALA A 73 15.28 16.22 1.58
CA ALA A 73 15.92 17.10 0.57
C ALA A 73 15.21 18.44 0.30
N ILE A 74 13.91 18.60 0.60
CA ILE A 74 13.14 19.80 0.18
C ILE A 74 12.71 20.68 1.35
N SER A 75 12.52 20.12 2.55
CA SER A 75 11.99 20.85 3.72
C SER A 75 13.02 21.64 4.51
N ALA A 76 14.32 21.33 4.37
CA ALA A 76 15.39 22.05 5.07
C ALA A 76 15.72 23.42 4.42
N ALA A 77 15.25 23.67 3.18
CA ALA A 77 15.52 24.89 2.44
C ALA A 77 14.37 25.92 2.48
N LYS A 78 13.23 25.63 3.11
CA LYS A 78 12.06 26.54 3.15
C LYS A 78 11.35 26.53 4.50
N ARG A 79 11.85 27.38 5.42
CA ARG A 79 11.10 28.47 6.08
C ARG A 79 11.80 28.89 7.39
N ASN A 80 12.73 29.83 7.27
CA ASN A 80 12.64 31.03 8.10
C ASN A 80 11.49 31.85 7.51
N GLU A 81 10.36 31.92 8.20
CA GLU A 81 9.45 33.06 8.20
C GLU A 81 8.29 32.75 9.16
N GLU A 82 8.32 33.44 10.29
CA GLU A 82 7.23 33.55 11.24
C GLU A 82 6.05 34.28 10.58
N VAL A 83 4.89 33.63 10.50
CA VAL A 83 3.61 34.34 10.57
C VAL A 83 2.65 33.48 11.38
N VAL A 84 2.27 34.01 12.53
CA VAL A 84 1.21 33.50 13.40
C VAL A 84 -0.13 33.69 12.68
N THR A 85 -0.70 32.62 12.15
CA THR A 85 -2.13 32.55 11.83
C THR A 85 -2.71 31.30 12.47
N HIS A 86 -3.77 31.47 13.25
CA HIS A 86 -4.60 30.40 13.83
C HIS A 86 -5.28 29.58 12.72
N ALA A 87 -4.52 28.75 12.01
CA ALA A 87 -5.06 27.65 11.25
C ALA A 87 -5.29 26.50 12.21
N ARG A 88 -6.47 25.87 12.14
CA ARG A 88 -6.75 24.55 12.75
C ARG A 88 -5.51 23.68 12.62
N PRO A 89 -5.12 22.90 13.63
CA PRO A 89 -4.03 21.95 13.46
C PRO A 89 -4.51 20.97 12.39
N SER A 90 -4.13 21.21 11.14
CA SER A 90 -4.00 20.17 10.15
C SER A 90 -2.87 19.32 10.71
N THR A 91 -3.22 18.44 11.65
CA THR A 91 -2.48 17.22 11.89
C THR A 91 -2.31 16.64 10.51
N ARG A 92 -1.12 16.84 9.92
CA ARG A 92 -0.66 16.06 8.79
C ARG A 92 -0.72 14.63 9.32
N GLN A 93 -1.85 13.96 9.13
CA GLN A 93 -2.02 12.58 9.54
C GLN A 93 -0.99 11.82 8.71
N LEU A 94 0.16 11.53 9.33
CA LEU A 94 1.05 10.54 8.77
C LEU A 94 0.27 9.24 8.81
N LEU A 95 0.01 8.68 7.64
CA LEU A 95 -0.52 7.33 7.51
C LEU A 95 0.36 6.40 8.35
N GLN A 96 -0.28 5.44 9.02
CA GLN A 96 0.48 4.42 9.72
C GLN A 96 1.27 3.61 8.68
N PRO A 97 2.47 3.09 9.02
CA PRO A 97 3.29 2.33 8.08
C PRO A 97 2.53 1.19 7.38
N ILE A 98 1.61 0.52 8.08
CA ILE A 98 0.75 -0.53 7.51
C ILE A 98 -0.20 0.00 6.43
N ASP A 99 -0.75 1.20 6.63
CA ASP A 99 -1.62 1.85 5.64
C ASP A 99 -0.81 2.45 4.48
N GLU A 100 0.42 2.89 4.72
CA GLU A 100 1.35 3.26 3.65
C GLU A 100 1.68 2.05 2.76
N LEU A 101 1.92 0.87 3.36
CA LEU A 101 2.08 -0.38 2.63
C LEU A 101 0.81 -0.75 1.87
N PHE A 102 -0.36 -0.67 2.52
CA PHE A 102 -1.63 -0.98 1.86
C PHE A 102 -1.88 -0.07 0.65
N LEU A 103 -1.57 1.22 0.74
CA LEU A 103 -1.61 2.16 -0.38
C LEU A 103 -0.68 1.73 -1.51
N PHE A 104 0.56 1.35 -1.19
CA PHE A 104 1.52 0.85 -2.17
C PHE A 104 1.02 -0.44 -2.85
N LEU A 105 0.42 -1.36 -2.09
CA LEU A 105 -0.15 -2.58 -2.64
C LEU A 105 -1.36 -2.30 -3.52
N CYS A 106 -2.23 -1.35 -3.16
CA CYS A 106 -3.35 -0.90 -4.01
C CYS A 106 -2.87 -0.32 -5.36
N PHE A 107 -1.75 0.40 -5.32
CA PHE A 107 -1.10 0.93 -6.53
C PHE A 107 -0.64 -0.22 -7.45
N LEU A 108 0.01 -1.26 -6.90
CA LEU A 108 0.49 -2.40 -7.69
C LEU A 108 -0.63 -3.34 -8.15
N SER A 109 -1.63 -3.59 -7.31
CA SER A 109 -2.63 -4.64 -7.52
C SER A 109 -3.72 -4.23 -8.51
N VAL A 110 -4.27 -3.03 -8.35
CA VAL A 110 -5.40 -2.50 -9.11
C VAL A 110 -4.92 -1.48 -10.15
N GLY A 111 -3.69 -0.98 -10.03
CA GLY A 111 -3.16 0.05 -10.93
C GLY A 111 -3.80 1.42 -10.71
N LEU A 112 -4.22 1.73 -9.47
CA LEU A 112 -4.84 3.02 -9.15
C LEU A 112 -3.87 4.18 -9.40
N LYS A 113 -4.35 5.24 -10.04
CA LYS A 113 -3.55 6.45 -10.27
C LYS A 113 -3.29 7.17 -8.94
N GLU A 114 -2.16 7.86 -8.85
CA GLU A 114 -1.77 8.57 -7.62
C GLU A 114 -2.82 9.58 -7.16
N ARG A 115 -3.54 10.23 -8.09
CA ARG A 115 -4.63 11.17 -7.78
C ARG A 115 -5.81 10.47 -7.09
N ASP A 116 -6.15 9.27 -7.52
CA ASP A 116 -7.25 8.50 -6.92
C ASP A 116 -6.86 7.99 -5.54
N LEU A 117 -5.62 7.53 -5.38
CA LEU A 117 -5.06 7.15 -4.08
C LEU A 117 -5.04 8.34 -3.13
N ALA A 118 -4.63 9.53 -3.60
CA ALA A 118 -4.62 10.76 -2.81
C ALA A 118 -6.02 11.08 -2.27
N HIS A 119 -7.04 10.98 -3.13
CA HIS A 119 -8.43 11.20 -2.72
C HIS A 119 -8.93 10.14 -1.73
N ARG A 120 -8.68 8.85 -1.99
CA ARG A 120 -9.14 7.75 -1.13
C ARG A 120 -8.52 7.79 0.27
N PHE A 121 -7.21 8.00 0.34
CA PHE A 121 -6.46 8.03 1.59
C PHE A 121 -6.47 9.42 2.26
N ASN A 122 -7.15 10.41 1.66
CA ASN A 122 -7.20 11.79 2.14
C ASN A 122 -5.81 12.41 2.40
N VAL A 123 -4.88 12.17 1.50
CA VAL A 123 -3.50 12.71 1.54
C VAL A 123 -3.18 13.46 0.25
N HIS A 124 -2.20 14.35 0.29
CA HIS A 124 -1.73 15.01 -0.92
C HIS A 124 -1.12 14.02 -1.90
N GLN A 125 -1.30 14.25 -3.20
CA GLN A 125 -0.69 13.43 -4.26
C GLN A 125 0.84 13.32 -4.08
N SER A 126 1.52 14.40 -3.72
CA SER A 126 2.96 14.38 -3.43
C SER A 126 3.33 13.49 -2.24
N THR A 127 2.42 13.22 -1.32
CA THR A 127 2.60 12.21 -0.26
C THR A 127 2.48 10.81 -0.82
N VAL A 128 1.51 10.55 -1.70
CA VAL A 128 1.34 9.27 -2.40
C VAL A 128 2.60 8.92 -3.19
N SER A 129 3.10 9.82 -4.04
CA SER A 129 4.29 9.54 -4.86
C SER A 129 5.51 9.23 -3.97
N ARG A 130 5.67 9.95 -2.84
CA ARG A 130 6.75 9.68 -1.86
C ARG A 130 6.59 8.32 -1.17
N ILE A 131 5.37 7.96 -0.78
CA ILE A 131 5.07 6.64 -0.19
C ILE A 131 5.47 5.55 -1.20
N ILE A 132 5.00 5.65 -2.44
CA ILE A 132 5.32 4.68 -3.50
C ILE A 132 6.83 4.55 -3.68
N ALA A 133 7.54 5.67 -3.88
CA ALA A 133 9.00 5.63 -4.05
C ALA A 133 9.74 5.02 -2.85
N THR A 134 9.31 5.36 -1.63
CA THR A 134 9.96 4.86 -0.40
C THR A 134 9.72 3.35 -0.25
N TRP A 135 8.48 2.87 -0.44
CA TRP A 135 8.14 1.45 -0.34
C TRP A 135 8.78 0.62 -1.46
N THR A 136 8.84 1.15 -2.69
CA THR A 136 9.57 0.51 -3.80
C THR A 136 11.04 0.32 -3.43
N SER A 137 11.73 1.36 -2.95
CA SER A 137 13.15 1.27 -2.58
C SER A 137 13.39 0.29 -1.44
N PHE A 138 12.54 0.36 -0.40
CA PHE A 138 12.61 -0.53 0.76
C PHE A 138 12.40 -2.00 0.37
N LEU A 139 11.33 -2.30 -0.36
CA LEU A 139 11.01 -3.66 -0.77
C LEU A 139 11.98 -4.19 -1.83
N THR A 140 12.50 -3.35 -2.72
CA THR A 140 13.55 -3.77 -3.66
C THR A 140 14.82 -4.18 -2.92
N THR A 141 15.18 -3.45 -1.85
CA THR A 141 16.34 -3.81 -1.02
C THR A 141 16.07 -5.08 -0.21
N LEU A 142 14.88 -5.18 0.39
CA LEU A 142 14.51 -6.28 1.29
C LEU A 142 14.25 -7.60 0.55
N LEU A 143 13.55 -7.55 -0.59
CA LEU A 143 13.27 -8.71 -1.43
C LEU A 143 14.43 -8.98 -2.39
N GLY A 144 15.16 -7.96 -2.84
CA GLY A 144 16.32 -8.14 -3.72
C GLY A 144 17.49 -8.85 -3.04
N SER A 145 17.57 -8.83 -1.70
CA SER A 145 18.49 -9.69 -0.96
C SER A 145 18.07 -11.17 -0.95
N GLN A 146 16.79 -11.46 -1.22
CA GLN A 146 16.34 -12.83 -1.45
C GLN A 146 16.50 -13.14 -2.92
N CYS A 147 17.48 -13.99 -3.23
CA CYS A 147 17.74 -14.47 -4.59
C CYS A 147 16.53 -15.32 -5.06
N ILE A 148 15.51 -14.65 -5.59
CA ILE A 148 14.32 -15.30 -6.19
C ILE A 148 14.59 -15.82 -7.60
N TRP A 149 15.73 -15.45 -8.19
CA TRP A 149 16.13 -15.84 -9.53
C TRP A 149 16.92 -17.15 -9.47
N LEU A 150 16.49 -18.14 -10.26
CA LEU A 150 17.28 -19.34 -10.47
C LEU A 150 18.60 -18.97 -11.17
N THR A 151 19.64 -19.75 -10.92
CA THR A 151 20.91 -19.54 -11.62
C THR A 151 20.73 -19.78 -13.13
N PRO A 152 21.53 -19.14 -14.00
CA PRO A 152 21.41 -19.33 -15.45
C PRO A 152 21.48 -20.81 -15.88
N ALA A 153 22.26 -21.63 -15.16
CA ALA A 153 22.37 -23.06 -15.40
C ALA A 153 21.07 -23.82 -15.10
N GLU A 154 20.39 -23.49 -14.00
CA GLU A 154 19.10 -24.09 -13.63
C GLU A 154 17.99 -23.65 -14.58
N VAL A 155 18.00 -22.38 -15.01
CA VAL A 155 17.04 -21.89 -16.03
C VAL A 155 17.22 -22.64 -17.34
N GLN A 156 18.46 -22.81 -17.81
CA GLN A 156 18.75 -23.52 -19.06
C GLN A 156 18.34 -25.00 -18.99
N ALA A 157 18.50 -25.64 -17.82
CA ALA A 157 18.06 -27.02 -17.60
C ALA A 157 16.54 -27.20 -17.67
N HIS A 158 15.77 -26.16 -17.30
CA HIS A 158 14.31 -26.17 -17.29
C HIS A 158 13.65 -25.35 -18.41
N LEU A 159 14.44 -24.88 -19.39
CA LEU A 159 13.95 -24.04 -20.47
C LEU A 159 13.00 -24.84 -21.39
N PRO A 160 11.74 -24.42 -21.56
CA PRO A 160 10.80 -25.12 -22.45
C PRO A 160 11.30 -25.14 -23.90
N GLU A 161 10.91 -26.18 -24.64
CA GLU A 161 11.35 -26.40 -26.02
C GLU A 161 11.03 -25.23 -26.96
N ALA A 162 9.93 -24.52 -26.70
CA ALA A 162 9.52 -23.31 -27.43
C ALA A 162 10.48 -22.11 -27.29
N PHE A 163 11.38 -22.13 -26.30
CA PHE A 163 12.35 -21.05 -26.05
C PHE A 163 13.80 -21.45 -26.29
N LYS A 164 14.05 -22.65 -26.86
CA LYS A 164 15.41 -23.14 -27.15
C LYS A 164 16.21 -22.24 -28.10
N ASP A 165 15.52 -21.50 -28.98
CA ASP A 165 16.15 -20.55 -29.90
C ASP A 165 16.63 -19.26 -29.19
N PHE A 166 16.29 -19.10 -27.91
CA PHE A 166 16.68 -17.96 -27.07
C PHE A 166 17.50 -18.44 -25.87
N PRO A 167 18.76 -18.88 -26.07
CA PRO A 167 19.60 -19.45 -25.02
C PRO A 167 19.96 -18.46 -23.91
N ASP A 168 19.81 -17.16 -24.17
CA ASP A 168 20.03 -16.08 -23.20
C ASP A 168 18.79 -15.80 -22.33
N THR A 169 17.72 -16.59 -22.45
CA THR A 169 16.49 -16.43 -21.66
C THR A 169 16.73 -16.83 -20.21
N GLN A 170 16.70 -15.85 -19.31
CA GLN A 170 16.82 -16.09 -17.86
C GLN A 170 15.47 -16.13 -17.14
N VAL A 171 14.43 -15.50 -17.72
CA VAL A 171 13.12 -15.36 -17.08
C VAL A 171 12.04 -15.31 -18.14
N ILE A 172 10.97 -16.08 -17.96
CA ILE A 172 9.73 -15.97 -18.73
C ILE A 172 8.67 -15.38 -17.79
N LEU A 173 8.27 -14.13 -18.04
CA LEU A 173 7.18 -13.48 -17.31
C LEU A 173 5.90 -13.60 -18.12
N ASP A 174 4.96 -14.43 -17.67
CA ASP A 174 3.62 -14.49 -18.26
C ASP A 174 2.77 -13.33 -17.74
N CYS A 175 2.76 -12.24 -18.51
CA CYS A 175 1.89 -11.10 -18.26
C CYS A 175 0.62 -11.25 -19.11
N ARG A 176 -0.45 -11.80 -18.54
CA ARG A 176 -1.78 -11.73 -19.18
C ARG A 176 -2.28 -10.29 -19.16
N ALA A 177 -2.09 -9.57 -20.25
CA ALA A 177 -2.81 -8.32 -20.50
C ALA A 177 -4.24 -8.65 -20.95
N GLU A 178 -5.24 -8.30 -20.16
CA GLU A 178 -6.62 -8.25 -20.65
C GLU A 178 -6.71 -7.08 -21.64
N VAL A 179 -6.52 -7.39 -22.93
CA VAL A 179 -6.84 -6.45 -24.00
C VAL A 179 -8.36 -6.41 -24.11
N SER A 180 -8.99 -5.37 -23.57
CA SER A 180 -10.38 -5.05 -23.91
C SER A 180 -10.47 -4.87 -25.42
N ASN A 181 -11.03 -5.88 -26.11
CA ASN A 181 -11.31 -5.85 -27.54
C ASN A 181 -12.18 -4.63 -27.87
N THR A 182 -11.55 -3.52 -28.25
CA THR A 182 -12.20 -2.49 -29.03
C THR A 182 -12.06 -2.90 -30.48
N ILE A 183 -13.14 -3.42 -31.04
CA ILE A 183 -13.26 -3.83 -32.44
C ILE A 183 -12.92 -2.62 -33.31
N LEU A 184 -11.72 -2.58 -33.88
CA LEU A 184 -11.42 -1.70 -35.01
C LEU A 184 -12.09 -2.33 -36.25
N THR A 185 -13.31 -1.90 -36.57
CA THR A 185 -13.86 -2.15 -37.90
C THR A 185 -13.06 -1.33 -38.92
N PRO A 186 -12.56 -1.91 -40.02
CA PRO A 186 -11.86 -1.17 -41.05
C PRO A 186 -12.84 -0.25 -41.82
N PRO A 187 -12.39 0.93 -42.30
CA PRO A 187 -13.25 1.84 -43.04
C PRO A 187 -13.62 1.29 -44.42
N PRO A 188 -14.82 1.61 -44.95
CA PRO A 188 -15.27 1.15 -46.26
C PRO A 188 -14.45 1.79 -47.39
N LYS A 189 -14.30 1.02 -48.48
CA LYS A 189 -13.57 1.38 -49.70
C LYS A 189 -14.19 2.55 -50.45
#